data_AF-A0A2R4JJS8-F1
#
_entry.id   AF-A0A2R4JJS8-F1
#
_cell.length_a   1.000
_cell.length_b   1.000
_cell.length_c   1.000
_cell.angle_alpha   90.00
_cell.angle_beta   90.00
_cell.angle_gamma   90.00
#
_symmetry.space_group_name_H-M   'P 1'
#
loop_
_entity.id
_entity.type
_entity.pdbx_description
1 polymer ?
#
loop_
_entity_poly.entity_id
_entity_poly.type
_entity_poly.pdbx_seq_one_letter_code
_entity_poly.pdbx_strand_id
1 'polypeptide(L)'
;MTVYIDPPNWPGHGRMWSHLVSDVSYAELQEFADRLGVPRRAFERDHYDIPSPRYDEVVAAGAVEVSSREVVRLLTESGLRRRKGGGRDGKRDGGRDRRGDGPPDGGRGDGVVSC
;
A
#
# COMPACT_ATOMS: atom_id res chain seq x y z
N MET A 1 2.65 -3.71 15.40
CA MET A 1 3.26 -4.32 14.22
C MET A 1 2.23 -5.26 13.67
N THR A 2 1.76 -5.00 12.45
CA THR A 2 0.63 -5.73 11.89
C THR A 2 1.04 -6.28 10.55
N VAL A 3 1.02 -7.60 10.44
CA VAL A 3 1.10 -8.28 9.15
C VAL A 3 -0.30 -8.72 8.78
N TYR A 4 -0.64 -8.61 7.51
CA TYR A 4 -1.97 -8.86 7.00
C TYR A 4 -1.92 -9.99 5.99
N ILE A 5 -2.87 -10.90 6.07
CA ILE A 5 -3.01 -12.04 5.16
C ILE A 5 -4.42 -12.06 4.58
N ASP A 6 -4.57 -12.37 3.29
CA ASP A 6 -5.89 -12.64 2.72
C ASP A 6 -6.25 -14.13 2.70
N PRO A 7 -7.54 -14.48 2.73
CA PRO A 7 -7.98 -15.86 2.61
C PRO A 7 -7.43 -16.50 1.32
N PRO A 8 -7.17 -17.82 1.32
CA PRO A 8 -6.58 -18.51 0.19
C PRO A 8 -7.58 -18.65 -0.96
N ASN A 9 -7.80 -17.56 -1.67
CA ASN A 9 -8.78 -17.44 -2.76
C ASN A 9 -8.10 -17.35 -4.13
N TRP A 10 -6.76 -17.29 -4.18
CA TRP A 10 -6.02 -17.19 -5.42
C TRP A 10 -5.63 -18.58 -5.95
N PRO A 11 -6.18 -19.04 -7.09
CA PRO A 11 -5.83 -20.33 -7.66
C PRO A 11 -4.47 -20.26 -8.38
N GLY A 12 -3.56 -21.18 -8.05
CA GLY A 12 -2.26 -21.29 -8.72
C GLY A 12 -1.62 -22.66 -8.51
N HIS A 13 -1.01 -23.24 -9.54
CA HIS A 13 -0.31 -24.53 -9.44
C HIS A 13 -1.14 -25.67 -8.79
N GLY A 14 -2.46 -25.70 -9.01
CA GLY A 14 -3.36 -26.71 -8.43
C GLY A 14 -3.62 -26.55 -6.93
N ARG A 15 -3.26 -25.41 -6.33
CA ARG A 15 -3.55 -25.07 -4.93
C ARG A 15 -4.06 -23.64 -4.80
N MET A 16 -4.59 -23.33 -3.63
CA MET A 16 -5.00 -21.96 -3.30
C MET A 16 -3.91 -21.24 -2.54
N TRP A 17 -3.84 -19.92 -2.72
CA TRP A 17 -2.79 -19.07 -2.19
C TRP A 17 -3.35 -17.82 -1.55
N SER A 18 -2.62 -17.37 -0.54
CA SER A 18 -2.80 -16.16 0.24
C SER A 18 -1.58 -15.26 0.06
N HIS A 19 -1.77 -13.95 0.17
CA HIS A 19 -0.77 -12.92 0.10
C HIS A 19 -0.58 -12.34 1.50
N LEU A 20 0.65 -12.39 1.97
CA LEU A 20 1.05 -11.83 3.26
C LEU A 20 1.83 -10.53 3.05
N VAL A 21 1.38 -9.45 3.68
CA VAL A 21 1.95 -8.10 3.56
C VAL A 21 2.17 -7.42 4.90
N SER A 22 2.97 -6.35 4.88
CA SER A 22 3.07 -5.38 5.97
C SER A 22 2.76 -3.99 5.41
N ASP A 23 2.14 -3.14 6.23
CA ASP A 23 1.88 -1.72 5.95
C ASP A 23 3.00 -0.80 6.42
N VAL A 24 3.96 -1.30 7.21
CA VAL A 24 5.05 -0.51 7.80
C VAL A 24 6.38 -0.78 7.11
N SER A 25 6.79 -2.05 6.96
CA SER A 25 8.15 -2.37 6.47
C SER A 25 8.32 -3.81 5.96
N TYR A 26 9.20 -3.98 4.97
CA TYR A 26 9.63 -5.29 4.49
C TYR A 26 10.57 -6.03 5.44
N ALA A 27 11.32 -5.31 6.29
CA ALA A 27 12.19 -5.97 7.27
C ALA A 27 11.33 -6.77 8.27
N GLU A 28 10.25 -6.15 8.71
CA GLU A 28 9.24 -6.71 9.60
C GLU A 28 8.51 -7.91 9.00
N LEU A 29 8.10 -7.78 7.74
CA LEU A 29 7.50 -8.88 6.98
C LEU A 29 8.46 -10.08 6.83
N GLN A 30 9.75 -9.81 6.61
CA GLN A 30 10.77 -10.85 6.51
C GLN A 30 11.02 -11.54 7.85
N GLU A 31 11.09 -10.80 8.96
CA GLU A 31 11.25 -11.38 10.30
C GLU A 31 10.05 -12.26 10.69
N PHE A 32 8.83 -11.85 10.33
CA PHE A 32 7.64 -12.67 10.53
C PHE A 32 7.67 -13.95 9.67
N ALA A 33 8.04 -13.84 8.40
CA ALA A 33 8.19 -14.99 7.50
C ALA A 33 9.28 -15.97 7.98
N ASP A 34 10.43 -15.45 8.44
CA ASP A 34 11.55 -16.25 8.94
C ASP A 34 11.15 -17.04 10.21
N ARG A 35 10.35 -16.43 11.11
CA ARG A 35 9.81 -17.11 12.30
C ARG A 35 8.89 -18.29 11.96
N LEU A 36 8.18 -18.22 10.84
CA LEU A 36 7.30 -19.28 10.33
C LEU A 36 8.02 -20.26 9.40
N GLY A 37 9.35 -20.11 9.22
CA GLY A 37 10.12 -20.93 8.29
C GLY A 37 9.64 -20.79 6.84
N VAL A 38 9.08 -19.64 6.47
CA VAL A 38 8.73 -19.32 5.08
C VAL A 38 10.02 -18.93 4.37
N PRO A 39 10.39 -19.60 3.26
CA PRO A 39 11.66 -19.32 2.62
C PRO A 39 11.63 -17.95 1.94
N ARG A 40 12.71 -17.17 2.07
CA ARG A 40 12.83 -15.82 1.47
C ARG A 40 12.63 -15.77 -0.05
N ARG A 41 12.76 -16.91 -0.75
CA ARG A 41 12.46 -17.04 -2.18
C ARG A 41 10.97 -16.92 -2.53
N ALA A 42 10.08 -17.06 -1.54
CA ALA A 42 8.65 -16.88 -1.71
C ALA A 42 8.23 -15.40 -1.64
N PHE A 43 9.20 -14.49 -1.49
CA PHE A 43 8.97 -13.06 -1.48
C PHE A 43 8.87 -12.50 -2.91
N GLU A 44 7.68 -12.06 -3.29
CA GLU A 44 7.36 -11.48 -4.60
C GLU A 44 7.41 -9.94 -4.53
N ARG A 45 8.59 -9.40 -4.22
CA ARG A 45 8.96 -7.95 -4.22
C ARG A 45 8.28 -7.07 -3.19
N ASP A 46 7.00 -7.30 -2.89
CA ASP A 46 6.22 -6.54 -1.91
C ASP A 46 5.35 -7.40 -0.98
N HIS A 47 5.22 -8.70 -1.24
CA HIS A 47 4.43 -9.64 -0.45
C HIS A 47 5.05 -11.05 -0.44
N TYR A 48 4.53 -11.93 0.41
CA TYR A 48 4.81 -13.37 0.39
C TYR A 48 3.59 -14.16 -0.09
N ASP A 49 3.82 -15.13 -0.97
CA ASP A 49 2.79 -16.10 -1.37
C ASP A 49 2.78 -17.29 -0.41
N ILE A 50 1.69 -17.43 0.34
CA ILE A 50 1.45 -18.48 1.32
C ILE A 50 0.48 -19.51 0.74
N PRO A 51 0.83 -20.81 0.74
CA PRO A 51 -0.10 -21.85 0.31
C PRO A 51 -1.20 -22.07 1.35
N SER A 52 -2.41 -22.42 0.89
CA SER A 52 -3.58 -22.66 1.75
C SER A 52 -3.35 -23.54 2.99
N PRO A 53 -2.52 -24.60 2.98
CA PRO A 53 -2.30 -25.42 4.17
C PRO A 53 -1.53 -24.70 5.30
N ARG A 54 -0.84 -23.60 5.00
CA ARG A 54 -0.13 -22.76 5.98
C ARG A 54 -0.94 -21.55 6.43
N TYR A 55 -2.13 -21.35 5.86
CA TYR A 55 -2.98 -20.19 6.17
C TYR A 55 -3.28 -20.10 7.68
N ASP A 56 -3.79 -21.20 8.26
CA ASP A 56 -4.17 -21.24 9.67
C ASP A 56 -2.98 -21.02 10.60
N GLU A 57 -1.79 -21.54 10.23
CA GLU A 57 -0.54 -21.32 10.96
C GLU A 57 -0.15 -19.83 10.98
N VAL A 58 -0.28 -19.16 9.84
CA VAL A 58 0.06 -17.73 9.71
C VAL A 58 -0.91 -16.86 10.52
N VAL A 59 -2.21 -17.17 10.48
CA VAL A 59 -3.22 -16.48 11.30
C VAL A 59 -2.96 -16.74 12.79
N ALA A 60 -2.67 -17.99 13.18
CA ALA A 60 -2.35 -18.35 14.56
C ALA A 60 -1.06 -17.68 15.07
N ALA A 61 -0.10 -17.39 14.19
CA ALA A 61 1.11 -16.63 14.50
C ALA A 61 0.87 -15.13 14.71
N GLY A 62 -0.36 -14.65 14.53
CA GLY A 62 -0.76 -13.26 14.78
C GLY A 62 -0.91 -12.41 13.53
N ALA A 63 -0.99 -13.02 12.34
CA ALA A 63 -1.38 -12.29 11.15
C ALA A 63 -2.86 -11.92 11.18
N VAL A 64 -3.17 -10.70 10.76
CA VAL A 64 -4.55 -10.20 10.69
C VAL A 64 -5.14 -10.59 9.34
N GLU A 65 -6.21 -11.39 9.38
CA GLU A 65 -6.98 -11.72 8.18
C GLU A 65 -7.66 -10.46 7.64
N VAL A 66 -7.45 -10.17 6.36
CA VAL A 66 -8.10 -9.08 5.62
C VAL A 66 -8.50 -9.53 4.22
N SER A 67 -9.39 -8.81 3.54
CA SER A 67 -9.70 -9.15 2.15
C SER A 67 -8.52 -8.87 1.22
N SER A 68 -8.43 -9.59 0.09
CA SER A 68 -7.41 -9.33 -0.94
C SER A 68 -7.43 -7.89 -1.45
N ARG A 69 -8.60 -7.25 -1.47
CA ARG A 69 -8.74 -5.83 -1.82
C ARG A 69 -8.05 -4.93 -0.79
N GLU A 70 -8.15 -5.28 0.49
CA GLU A 70 -7.53 -4.52 1.57
C GLU A 70 -6.01 -4.70 1.59
N VAL A 71 -5.50 -5.90 1.28
CA VAL A 71 -4.05 -6.12 1.05
C VAL A 71 -3.52 -5.11 0.01
N VAL A 72 -4.19 -5.00 -1.14
CA VAL A 72 -3.79 -4.07 -2.20
C VAL A 72 -3.88 -2.61 -1.74
N ARG A 73 -4.90 -2.28 -0.95
CA ARG A 73 -5.09 -0.94 -0.38
C ARG A 73 -3.94 -0.60 0.59
N LEU A 74 -3.64 -1.48 1.54
CA LEU A 74 -2.56 -1.32 2.52
C LEU A 74 -1.20 -1.17 1.83
N LEU A 75 -0.89 -1.98 0.81
CA LEU A 75 0.32 -1.84 0.00
C LEU A 75 0.39 -0.51 -0.75
N THR A 76 -0.76 0.02 -1.19
CA THR A 76 -0.84 1.30 -1.91
C THR A 76 -0.72 2.49 -0.97
N GLU A 77 -1.38 2.45 0.19
CA GLU A 77 -1.34 3.51 1.22
C GLU A 77 0.04 3.58 1.91
N SER A 78 0.66 2.44 2.18
CA SER A 78 2.03 2.36 2.73
C SER A 78 3.11 2.83 1.74
N GLY A 79 2.79 2.95 0.45
CA GLY A 79 3.76 3.25 -0.61
C GLY A 79 4.77 2.13 -0.86
N LEU A 80 4.54 0.94 -0.32
CA LEU A 80 5.43 -0.21 -0.47
C LEU A 80 5.26 -0.87 -1.85
N ARG A 81 4.06 -0.86 -2.43
CA ARG A 81 3.72 -1.55 -3.69
C ARG A 81 4.74 -1.33 -4.82
N ARG A 82 5.35 -2.42 -5.33
CA ARG A 82 6.36 -2.42 -6.40
C ARG A 82 5.77 -2.95 -7.71
N ARG A 83 5.23 -2.05 -8.55
CA ARG A 83 4.71 -2.42 -9.89
C ARG A 83 5.82 -2.98 -10.81
N LYS A 84 5.48 -3.92 -11.70
CA LYS A 84 6.41 -4.49 -12.71
C LYS A 84 6.30 -3.66 -14.00
N GLY A 85 7.29 -2.79 -14.24
CA GLY A 85 7.51 -2.11 -15.53
C GLY A 85 6.94 -0.69 -15.64
N GLY A 86 7.83 0.30 -15.76
CA GLY A 86 7.54 1.71 -16.05
C GLY A 86 8.31 2.65 -15.12
N GLY A 87 9.48 3.13 -15.55
CA GLY A 87 10.19 4.20 -14.84
C GLY A 87 9.39 5.50 -14.79
N ARG A 88 9.73 6.35 -13.81
CA ARG A 88 9.14 7.65 -13.42
C ARG A 88 8.00 7.54 -12.42
N ASP A 89 8.33 7.50 -11.13
CA ASP A 89 7.52 8.13 -10.05
C ASP A 89 8.40 8.29 -8.81
N GLY A 90 9.57 8.90 -9.03
CA GLY A 90 10.44 9.41 -7.98
C GLY A 90 10.54 10.92 -8.14
N LYS A 91 9.44 11.64 -7.92
CA LYS A 91 9.47 13.10 -7.81
C LYS A 91 8.50 13.55 -6.72
N ARG A 92 8.92 13.35 -5.47
CA ARG A 92 8.52 14.26 -4.38
C ARG A 92 9.47 15.44 -4.46
N ASP A 93 9.14 16.40 -5.33
CA ASP A 93 9.71 17.73 -5.19
C ASP A 93 9.16 18.31 -3.89
N GLY A 94 10.07 18.52 -2.94
CA GLY A 94 9.84 19.49 -1.88
C GLY A 94 9.66 20.88 -2.49
N GLY A 95 8.80 21.66 -1.85
CA GLY A 95 8.59 23.06 -2.20
C GLY A 95 7.45 23.66 -1.38
N ARG A 96 7.63 23.72 -0.05
CA ARG A 96 6.78 24.50 0.85
C ARG A 96 7.42 25.86 1.03
N ASP A 97 7.35 26.71 0.01
CA ASP A 97 7.82 28.08 0.13
C ASP A 97 7.26 28.96 -0.99
N ARG A 98 6.16 29.66 -0.70
CA ARG A 98 6.02 31.09 -1.05
C ARG A 98 5.29 31.85 0.05
N ARG A 99 6.05 32.78 0.63
CA ARG A 99 5.62 33.89 1.45
C ARG A 99 4.95 34.95 0.55
N GLY A 100 4.04 35.72 1.14
CA GLY A 100 4.03 37.19 1.05
C GLY A 100 3.34 37.86 -0.14
N ASP A 101 2.77 39.04 0.18
CA ASP A 101 2.21 40.10 -0.68
C ASP A 101 0.87 39.78 -1.34
N GLY A 102 -0.27 40.39 -1.00
CA GLY A 102 -0.58 41.78 -0.60
C GLY A 102 -1.75 42.22 -1.51
N PRO A 103 -2.81 42.90 -1.01
CA PRO A 103 -4.03 43.11 -1.79
C PRO A 103 -3.90 44.30 -2.75
N PRO A 104 -4.57 44.28 -3.91
CA PRO A 104 -4.99 45.52 -4.55
C PRO A 104 -6.46 45.83 -4.28
N ASP A 105 -6.63 46.98 -3.67
CA ASP A 105 -7.82 47.81 -3.51
C ASP A 105 -8.35 48.29 -4.90
N GLY A 106 -9.63 48.71 -4.94
CA GLY A 106 -10.31 49.29 -6.11
C GLY A 106 -11.64 48.58 -6.41
N GLY A 107 -12.82 49.12 -6.09
CA GLY A 107 -13.38 50.40 -6.57
C GLY A 107 -14.63 50.06 -7.41
N ARG A 108 -15.85 50.16 -6.85
CA ARG A 108 -16.89 51.17 -7.18
C ARG A 108 -17.21 51.32 -8.68
N GLY A 109 -18.48 51.16 -9.06
CA GLY A 109 -18.95 51.40 -10.44
C GLY A 109 -20.36 50.91 -10.74
N ASP A 110 -21.34 51.51 -10.07
CA ASP A 110 -22.72 51.82 -10.48
C ASP A 110 -22.96 52.09 -11.99
N GLY A 111 -24.13 51.68 -12.50
CA GLY A 111 -24.69 52.13 -13.79
C GLY A 111 -25.58 51.10 -14.49
N VAL A 112 -26.82 50.89 -14.04
CA VAL A 112 -28.09 51.38 -14.64
C VAL A 112 -28.30 51.14 -16.15
N VAL A 113 -29.30 50.30 -16.42
CA VAL A 113 -30.37 50.37 -17.45
C VAL A 113 -30.00 50.80 -18.87
N SER A 114 -30.20 49.87 -19.81
CA SER A 114 -30.31 50.14 -21.24
C SER A 114 -31.80 50.13 -21.63
N CYS A 115 -32.10 50.94 -22.65
CA CYS A 115 -33.37 51.34 -23.24
C CYS A 115 -34.44 50.26 -23.45
#